data_AF-B7VQ55-F1
#
_entry.id   AF-B7VQ55-F1
#
_cell.length_a   1.000
_cell.length_b   1.000
_cell.length_c   1.000
_cell.angle_alpha   90.00
_cell.angle_beta   90.00
_cell.angle_gamma   90.00
#
_symmetry.space_group_name_H-M   'P 1'
#
loop_
_entity.id
_entity.type
_entity.pdbx_description
1 polymer ?
#
loop_
_entity_poly.entity_id
_entity_poly.type
_entity_poly.pdbx_seq_one_letter_code
_entity_poly.pdbx_strand_id
1 'polypeptide(L)'
;MMYRVVWFIFAPAIILLYGWVCANFLSPFIFNVTKVLYEPIGYISGILFAGFFTILIVFGYRFVEVAFLKEVKPTSRKLKASFIIGLVFGFFMNYATYALIIEPKGLMECPAELGYKNNLMSEYVTDLKEC
;
A
#
# COMPACT_ATOMS: atom_id res chain seq x y z
N MET A 1 -6.32 -0.09 -35.07
CA MET A 1 -6.63 -1.48 -34.63
C MET A 1 -5.48 -2.06 -33.80
N MET A 2 -4.23 -2.02 -34.28
CA MET A 2 -3.03 -2.52 -33.57
C MET A 2 -2.84 -1.95 -32.14
N TYR A 3 -3.03 -0.64 -31.95
CA TYR A 3 -2.88 0.00 -30.62
C TYR A 3 -3.85 -0.53 -29.56
N ARG A 4 -5.06 -0.97 -29.96
CA ARG A 4 -6.09 -1.47 -29.05
C ARG A 4 -5.73 -2.86 -28.54
N VAL A 5 -5.26 -3.71 -29.45
CA VAL A 5 -4.82 -5.07 -29.13
C VAL A 5 -3.60 -5.03 -28.21
N VAL A 6 -2.63 -4.16 -28.51
CA VAL A 6 -1.47 -3.92 -27.63
C VAL A 6 -1.93 -3.44 -26.25
N TRP A 7 -2.82 -2.45 -26.17
CA TRP A 7 -3.33 -1.96 -24.89
C TRP A 7 -4.07 -3.05 -24.09
N PHE A 8 -4.90 -3.87 -24.75
CA PHE A 8 -5.62 -4.98 -24.13
C PHE A 8 -4.71 -6.07 -23.55
N ILE A 9 -3.50 -6.24 -24.07
CA ILE A 9 -2.54 -7.23 -23.58
C ILE A 9 -1.66 -6.62 -22.48
N PHE A 10 -1.13 -5.43 -22.71
CA PHE A 10 -0.17 -4.80 -21.80
C PHE A 10 -0.81 -4.18 -20.56
N ALA A 11 -2.00 -3.59 -20.66
CA ALA A 11 -2.62 -2.91 -19.53
C ALA A 11 -3.04 -3.88 -18.40
N PRO A 12 -3.63 -5.07 -18.67
CA PRO A 12 -3.86 -6.07 -17.63
C PRO A 12 -2.57 -6.55 -16.99
N ALA A 13 -1.50 -6.77 -17.77
CA ALA A 13 -0.21 -7.19 -17.22
C ALA A 13 0.36 -6.16 -16.23
N ILE A 14 0.27 -4.87 -16.54
CA ILE A 14 0.69 -3.78 -15.65
C ILE A 14 -0.17 -3.77 -14.37
N ILE A 15 -1.49 -3.93 -14.50
CA ILE A 15 -2.40 -3.92 -13.34
C ILE A 15 -2.19 -5.14 -12.45
N LEU A 16 -1.94 -6.30 -13.03
CA LEU A 16 -1.61 -7.52 -12.29
C LEU A 16 -0.28 -7.37 -11.57
N LEU A 17 0.74 -6.81 -12.23
CA LEU A 17 2.03 -6.57 -11.60
C LEU A 17 1.92 -5.55 -10.45
N TYR A 18 1.19 -4.44 -10.65
CA TYR A 18 0.93 -3.47 -9.60
C TYR A 18 0.13 -4.12 -8.45
N GLY A 19 -0.93 -4.85 -8.78
CA GLY A 19 -1.78 -5.55 -7.82
C GLY A 19 -1.01 -6.58 -7.02
N TRP A 20 -0.03 -7.26 -7.63
CA TRP A 20 0.88 -8.16 -6.92
C TRP A 20 1.74 -7.42 -5.89
N VAL A 21 2.25 -6.23 -6.22
CA VAL A 21 2.97 -5.39 -5.24
C VAL A 21 2.04 -5.00 -4.09
N CYS A 22 0.81 -4.55 -4.35
CA CYS A 22 -0.19 -4.29 -3.31
C CYS A 22 -0.51 -5.52 -2.46
N ALA A 23 -0.58 -6.71 -3.09
CA ALA A 23 -0.89 -7.95 -2.40
C ALA A 23 0.20 -8.37 -1.40
N ASN A 24 1.47 -7.99 -1.63
CA ASN A 24 2.53 -8.23 -0.65
C ASN A 24 2.27 -7.51 0.68
N PHE A 25 1.64 -6.32 0.66
CA PHE A 25 1.21 -5.62 1.88
C PHE A 25 0.00 -6.26 2.57
N LEU A 26 -0.78 -7.07 1.84
CA LEU A 26 -1.92 -7.83 2.37
C LEU A 26 -1.51 -9.24 2.83
N SER A 27 -0.39 -9.76 2.31
CA SER A 27 0.12 -11.09 2.60
C SER A 27 0.23 -11.43 4.10
N PRO A 28 0.61 -10.51 5.01
CA PRO A 28 0.74 -10.83 6.42
C PRO A 28 -0.58 -11.19 7.11
N PHE A 29 -1.72 -10.78 6.53
CA PHE A 29 -3.05 -11.05 7.07
C PHE A 29 -3.63 -12.38 6.57
N ILE A 30 -3.01 -12.99 5.55
CA ILE A 30 -3.50 -14.19 4.88
C ILE A 30 -2.55 -15.37 5.14
N PHE A 31 -1.25 -15.10 5.22
CA PHE A 31 -0.20 -16.10 5.36
C PHE A 31 0.68 -15.80 6.56
N ASN A 32 1.22 -16.85 7.18
CA ASN A 32 2.26 -16.71 8.20
C ASN A 32 3.57 -16.27 7.53
N VAL A 33 3.89 -14.99 7.65
CA VAL A 33 5.11 -14.37 7.11
C VAL A 33 6.12 -14.12 8.23
N THR A 34 7.40 -14.25 7.91
CA THR A 34 8.51 -14.05 8.87
C THR A 34 8.99 -12.61 8.93
N LYS A 35 8.67 -11.80 7.91
CA LYS A 35 9.08 -10.39 7.78
C LYS A 35 7.93 -9.59 7.20
N VAL A 36 7.73 -8.40 7.73
CA VAL A 36 6.73 -7.44 7.25
C VAL A 36 7.39 -6.09 7.06
N LEU A 37 6.93 -5.35 6.05
CA LEU A 37 7.31 -3.96 5.87
C LEU A 37 6.36 -3.10 6.68
N TYR A 38 6.89 -2.32 7.61
CA TYR A 38 6.15 -1.33 8.38
C TYR A 38 6.87 0.00 8.32
N GLU A 39 6.10 1.08 8.25
CA GLU A 39 6.61 2.44 8.32
C GLU A 39 5.82 3.24 9.37
N PRO A 40 6.47 4.02 10.24
CA PRO A 40 5.78 4.82 11.27
C PRO A 40 4.70 5.75 10.70
N ILE A 41 5.00 6.34 9.54
CA ILE A 41 4.06 7.24 8.86
C ILE A 41 3.13 6.45 7.93
N GLY A 42 3.55 5.33 7.34
CA GLY A 42 2.73 4.58 6.37
C GLY A 42 2.60 5.26 5.00
N TYR A 43 3.58 6.09 4.63
CA TYR A 43 3.58 6.86 3.39
C TYR A 43 3.69 5.96 2.15
N ILE A 44 4.58 4.95 2.18
CA ILE A 44 4.78 4.05 1.04
C ILE A 44 3.50 3.27 0.77
N SER A 45 2.92 2.63 1.79
CA SER A 45 1.67 1.88 1.62
C SER A 45 0.52 2.80 1.17
N GLY A 46 0.40 3.99 1.77
CA GLY A 46 -0.60 5.00 1.42
C GLY A 46 -0.56 5.36 -0.07
N ILE A 47 0.60 5.78 -0.59
CA ILE A 47 0.74 6.16 -2.00
C ILE A 47 0.54 4.98 -2.94
N LEU A 48 1.06 3.80 -2.58
CA LEU A 48 0.96 2.62 -3.41
C LEU A 48 -0.51 2.21 -3.62
N PHE A 49 -1.31 2.19 -2.55
CA PHE A 49 -2.75 1.91 -2.69
C PHE A 49 -3.53 3.05 -3.34
N ALA A 50 -3.17 4.32 -3.10
CA ALA A 50 -3.77 5.47 -3.78
C ALA A 50 -3.58 5.40 -5.32
N GLY A 51 -2.35 5.08 -5.74
CA GLY A 51 -2.00 4.87 -7.14
C GLY A 51 -2.75 3.69 -7.75
N PHE A 52 -2.80 2.56 -7.05
CA PHE A 52 -3.51 1.36 -7.51
C PHE A 52 -5.02 1.60 -7.70
N PHE A 53 -5.69 2.21 -6.73
CA PHE A 53 -7.12 2.48 -6.86
C PHE A 53 -7.40 3.42 -8.04
N THR A 54 -6.56 4.44 -8.19
CA THR A 54 -6.70 5.41 -9.30
C THR A 54 -6.47 4.74 -10.65
N ILE A 55 -5.47 3.86 -10.78
CA ILE A 55 -5.19 3.18 -12.05
C ILE A 55 -6.31 2.21 -12.44
N LEU A 56 -6.98 1.57 -11.47
CA LEU A 56 -8.14 0.73 -11.74
C LEU A 56 -9.30 1.51 -12.36
N ILE A 57 -9.56 2.73 -11.87
CA ILE A 57 -10.57 3.61 -12.47
C ILE A 57 -10.16 3.99 -13.89
N VAL A 58 -8.93 4.44 -14.11
CA VAL A 58 -8.43 4.81 -15.45
C VAL A 58 -8.54 3.62 -16.42
N PHE A 59 -8.14 2.43 -15.96
CA PHE A 59 -8.25 1.21 -16.75
C PHE A 59 -9.70 0.87 -17.09
N GLY A 60 -10.62 0.93 -16.13
CA GLY A 60 -12.04 0.65 -16.39
C GLY A 60 -12.64 1.60 -17.44
N TYR A 61 -12.32 2.88 -17.36
CA TYR A 61 -12.77 3.87 -18.36
C TYR A 61 -12.18 3.60 -19.74
N ARG A 62 -10.87 3.32 -19.83
CA ARG A 62 -10.22 2.99 -21.11
C ARG A 62 -10.70 1.66 -21.67
N PHE A 63 -10.98 0.67 -20.84
CA PHE A 63 -11.57 -0.60 -21.25
C PHE A 63 -12.92 -0.37 -21.93
N VAL A 64 -13.80 0.43 -21.31
CA VAL A 64 -15.11 0.79 -21.90
C VAL A 64 -14.95 1.53 -23.22
N GLU A 65 -14.02 2.48 -23.31
CA GLU A 65 -13.75 3.23 -24.54
C GLU A 65 -13.30 2.31 -25.68
N VAL A 66 -12.38 1.39 -25.40
CA VAL A 66 -11.84 0.49 -26.41
C VAL A 66 -12.86 -0.60 -26.80
N ALA A 67 -13.64 -1.13 -25.85
CA ALA A 67 -14.62 -2.19 -26.08
C ALA A 67 -15.89 -1.69 -26.79
N PHE A 68 -16.39 -0.51 -26.42
CA PHE A 68 -17.66 0.02 -26.92
C PHE A 68 -17.51 1.17 -27.92
N LEU A 69 -16.28 1.56 -28.27
CA LEU A 69 -15.99 2.67 -29.20
C LEU A 69 -16.60 4.01 -28.78
N LYS A 70 -16.85 4.18 -27.48
CA LYS A 70 -17.48 5.37 -26.92
C LYS A 70 -16.45 6.16 -26.13
N GLU A 71 -16.28 7.43 -26.45
CA GLU A 71 -15.41 8.28 -25.64
C GLU A 71 -16.00 8.44 -24.23
N VAL A 72 -15.32 7.87 -23.25
CA VAL A 72 -15.69 8.02 -21.84
C VAL A 72 -14.45 8.48 -21.08
N LYS A 73 -14.52 9.69 -20.53
CA LYS A 73 -13.42 10.25 -19.72
C LYS A 73 -13.75 10.15 -18.23
N PRO A 74 -12.79 9.75 -17.38
CA PRO A 74 -12.99 9.76 -15.95
C PRO A 74 -13.17 11.20 -15.45
N THR A 75 -14.15 11.43 -14.59
CA THR A 75 -14.35 12.73 -13.94
C THR A 75 -13.28 12.96 -12.88
N SER A 76 -12.70 14.17 -12.81
CA SER A 76 -11.68 14.51 -11.82
C SER A 76 -12.10 14.24 -10.37
N ARG A 77 -13.41 14.38 -10.07
CA ARG A 77 -13.96 14.05 -8.75
C ARG A 77 -13.82 12.56 -8.40
N LYS A 78 -14.05 11.66 -9.36
CA LYS A 78 -13.92 10.21 -9.16
C LYS A 78 -12.46 9.81 -8.98
N LEU A 79 -11.55 10.40 -9.76
CA LEU A 79 -10.11 10.15 -9.60
C LEU A 79 -9.62 10.62 -8.23
N LYS A 80 -9.99 11.83 -7.80
CA LYS A 80 -9.64 12.34 -6.47
C LYS A 80 -10.22 11.48 -5.34
N ALA A 81 -11.49 11.10 -5.44
CA ALA A 81 -12.11 10.23 -4.44
C ALA A 81 -11.41 8.86 -4.39
N SER A 82 -11.14 8.26 -5.54
CA SER A 82 -10.42 6.99 -5.64
C SER A 82 -9.02 7.07 -5.04
N PHE A 83 -8.31 8.16 -5.29
CA PHE A 83 -6.98 8.40 -4.73
C PHE A 83 -7.05 8.52 -3.21
N ILE A 84 -7.97 9.32 -2.67
CA ILE A 84 -8.15 9.49 -1.22
C ILE A 84 -8.54 8.16 -0.56
N ILE A 85 -9.45 7.39 -1.17
CA ILE A 85 -9.86 6.08 -0.65
C ILE A 85 -8.66 5.13 -0.60
N GLY A 86 -7.89 5.03 -1.69
CA GLY A 86 -6.69 4.19 -1.72
C GLY A 86 -5.63 4.64 -0.72
N LEU A 87 -5.48 5.95 -0.54
CA LEU A 87 -4.58 6.53 0.46
C LEU A 87 -4.98 6.09 1.87
N VAL A 88 -6.24 6.34 2.27
CA VAL A 88 -6.77 5.93 3.59
C VAL A 88 -6.64 4.42 3.79
N PHE A 89 -6.93 3.63 2.76
CA PHE A 89 -6.77 2.18 2.81
C PHE A 89 -5.32 1.77 3.06
N GLY A 90 -4.35 2.37 2.36
CA GLY A 90 -2.93 2.07 2.55
C GLY A 90 -2.41 2.44 3.95
N PHE A 91 -2.84 3.57 4.51
CA PHE A 91 -2.53 3.92 5.90
C PHE A 91 -3.13 2.91 6.88
N PHE A 92 -4.39 2.54 6.67
CA PHE A 92 -5.06 1.55 7.50
C PHE A 92 -4.35 0.20 7.48
N MET A 93 -3.93 -0.28 6.30
CA MET A 93 -3.19 -1.54 6.17
C MET A 93 -1.86 -1.52 6.92
N ASN A 94 -1.11 -0.40 6.85
CA ASN A 94 0.15 -0.24 7.57
C ASN A 94 -0.07 -0.18 9.10
N TYR A 95 -1.10 0.55 9.55
CA TYR A 95 -1.48 0.57 10.96
C TYR A 95 -1.92 -0.81 11.46
N ALA A 96 -2.73 -1.52 10.68
CA ALA A 96 -3.16 -2.87 11.01
C ALA A 96 -1.97 -3.84 11.08
N THR A 97 -0.96 -3.67 10.22
CA THR A 97 0.26 -4.49 10.25
C THR A 97 1.01 -4.26 11.57
N TYR A 98 1.13 -3.00 12.00
CA TYR A 98 1.70 -2.65 13.28
C TYR A 98 0.93 -3.23 14.46
N ALA A 99 -0.39 -2.98 14.51
CA ALA A 99 -1.22 -3.32 15.67
C ALA A 99 -1.47 -4.83 15.81
N LEU A 100 -1.60 -5.56 14.70
CA LEU A 100 -2.06 -6.96 14.70
C LEU A 100 -0.96 -7.98 14.38
N ILE A 101 0.08 -7.59 13.63
CA ILE A 101 1.13 -8.53 13.19
C ILE A 101 2.44 -8.30 13.93
N ILE A 102 2.88 -7.04 14.03
CA ILE A 102 4.08 -6.71 14.81
C ILE A 102 3.79 -6.87 16.30
N GLU A 103 2.57 -6.49 16.73
CA GLU A 103 2.07 -6.63 18.10
C GLU A 103 3.11 -6.06 19.10
N PRO A 104 3.13 -4.73 19.35
CA PRO A 104 4.00 -4.17 20.38
C PRO A 104 3.55 -4.76 21.72
N LYS A 105 4.18 -5.84 22.17
CA LYS A 105 3.90 -6.52 23.44
C LYS A 105 4.33 -5.63 24.61
N GLY A 106 3.66 -4.50 24.79
CA GLY A 106 4.05 -3.47 25.75
C GLY A 106 5.40 -2.81 25.46
N LEU A 107 5.97 -3.03 24.27
CA LEU A 107 7.29 -2.50 23.93
C LEU A 107 7.19 -1.01 23.53
N MET A 108 7.84 -0.15 24.31
CA MET A 108 7.95 1.30 24.15
C MET A 108 9.30 1.66 23.52
N GLU A 109 9.32 2.65 22.64
CA GLU A 109 10.54 3.15 22.00
C GLU A 109 11.37 3.99 22.97
N CYS A 110 12.63 3.64 23.19
CA CYS A 110 13.52 4.38 24.10
C CYS A 110 13.99 5.70 23.47
N PRO A 111 14.00 6.82 24.23
CA PRO A 111 14.40 8.12 23.71
C PRO A 111 15.90 8.14 23.32
N ALA A 112 16.19 8.64 22.12
CA ALA A 112 17.53 8.66 21.51
C ALA A 112 18.62 9.39 22.33
N GLU A 113 18.23 10.18 23.34
CA GLU A 113 19.14 10.93 24.22
C GLU A 113 19.87 10.03 25.24
N LEU A 114 19.37 8.80 25.48
CA LEU A 114 20.01 7.79 26.33
C LEU A 114 20.92 6.88 25.47
N GLY A 115 22.00 7.47 24.96
CA GLY A 115 23.13 6.87 24.23
C GLY A 115 23.08 5.39 23.84
N TYR A 116 22.76 5.11 22.58
CA TYR A 116 22.89 3.76 22.01
C TYR A 116 24.22 3.56 21.27
N LYS A 117 25.03 2.61 21.76
CA LYS A 117 26.09 1.96 20.98
C LYS A 117 25.49 0.74 20.25
N ASN A 118 25.14 0.92 18.98
CA ASN A 118 25.13 -0.11 17.93
C ASN A 118 24.34 -1.41 18.17
N ASN A 119 23.00 -1.36 18.29
CA ASN A 119 22.19 -2.56 17.99
C ASN A 119 20.76 -2.23 17.52
N LEU A 120 20.34 -2.76 16.37
CA LEU A 120 19.05 -2.49 15.70
C LEU A 120 17.80 -3.06 16.44
N MET A 121 18.00 -3.79 17.54
CA MET A 121 16.93 -4.41 18.34
C MET A 121 16.85 -3.89 19.79
N SER A 122 17.62 -2.87 20.19
CA SER A 122 17.64 -2.35 21.56
C SER A 122 16.70 -1.18 21.82
N GLU A 123 15.92 -0.76 20.82
CA GLU A 123 15.10 0.47 20.88
C GLU A 123 13.72 0.24 21.48
N TYR A 124 13.30 -1.01 21.72
CA TYR A 124 11.93 -1.33 22.13
C TYR A 124 11.94 -2.17 23.41
N VAL A 125 11.44 -1.61 24.53
CA VAL A 125 11.49 -2.21 25.87
C VAL A 125 10.13 -2.28 26.54
N THR A 126 9.90 -3.23 27.44
CA THR A 126 8.60 -3.40 28.10
C THR A 126 8.33 -2.38 29.21
N ASP A 127 9.38 -1.83 29.81
CA ASP A 127 9.33 -0.76 30.82
C ASP A 127 10.31 0.35 30.43
N LEU A 128 9.92 1.62 30.55
CA LEU A 128 10.77 2.77 30.23
C LEU A 128 12.04 2.85 31.10
N LYS A 129 12.09 2.09 32.21
CA LYS A 129 13.28 1.88 33.06
C LYS A 129 14.27 0.84 32.52
N GLU A 130 13.87 0.06 31.53
CA GLU A 130 14.73 -0.88 30.81
C GLU A 130 15.42 -0.21 29.60
N CYS A 131 15.00 1.03 29.28
CA CYS A 131 15.87 2.06 28.74
C CYS A 131 16.79 2.58 29.87
#